data_AF-A0A7L8CUX4-F1
#
_entry.id   AF-A0A7L8CUX4-F1
#
_cell.length_a   1.000
_cell.length_b   1.000
_cell.length_c   1.000
_cell.angle_alpha   90.00
_cell.angle_beta   90.00
_cell.angle_gamma   90.00
#
_symmetry.space_group_name_H-M   'P 1'
#
loop_
_entity.id
_entity.type
_entity.pdbx_description
1 polymer ?
#
loop_
_entity_poly.entity_id
_entity_poly.type
_entity_poly.pdbx_seq_one_letter_code
_entity_poly.pdbx_strand_id
1 'polypeptide(L)'
;MAAPALPARAQAAAYERAIPNFPRPDGSPDPALRVRLLQGAEAPPLLTRIGAQAEPLFRRLPDGSYAVVQAPRWQAVDTGCPARYGGGDPRSRMIDLAAAEWAYFGLPVLDLSAAPSTAVPRGRGGGDPSTATPPAITAPSSDIGTFDIIDPSRNFSTGRRATRSALRLGLMEDDAQVDATIAGYWAAVPGGDDALRVQSLVRFGSRDAGWAMPWSAAFVSWLACEAGFSSAQFRRSASHFDYVSAAVQARDGLDPDHAFVAYDLDETLPRAGDLICAARAGSTFRSIADVRDRNSDSQALHCDLVVKTDPAAHRLYAVGGNVAQAVTLSVIATDAGGRPLNDALLPGSNRWFAILQPRIAGAPVPGLDRTPTVLSLFQAWRRYAEATGTPAPTPLKTP
;
A
#
# COMPACT_ATOMS: atom_id res chain seq x y z
N MET A 1 4.22 47.45 -28.42
CA MET A 1 4.62 46.04 -28.57
C MET A 1 4.00 45.26 -27.42
N ALA A 2 2.94 44.50 -27.69
CA ALA A 2 2.22 43.73 -26.68
C ALA A 2 2.83 42.33 -26.58
N ALA A 3 3.09 41.85 -25.36
CA ALA A 3 3.59 40.50 -25.11
C ALA A 3 2.53 39.46 -25.50
N PRO A 4 2.90 38.32 -26.11
CA PRO A 4 1.94 37.28 -26.45
C PRO A 4 1.43 36.61 -25.17
N ALA A 5 0.11 36.47 -25.07
CA ALA A 5 -0.54 35.72 -24.00
C ALA A 5 -0.13 34.24 -24.09
N LEU A 6 0.33 33.69 -22.97
CA LEU A 6 0.55 32.25 -22.83
C LEU A 6 -0.79 31.52 -23.04
N PRO A 7 -0.82 30.40 -23.79
CA PRO A 7 -2.05 29.65 -23.96
C PRO A 7 -2.48 29.10 -22.59
N ALA A 8 -3.76 29.33 -22.26
CA ALA A 8 -4.40 28.67 -21.14
C ALA A 8 -4.15 27.16 -21.29
N ARG A 9 -3.44 26.55 -20.34
CA ARG A 9 -3.38 25.09 -20.24
C ARG A 9 -4.82 24.62 -20.21
N ALA A 10 -5.25 23.92 -21.26
CA ALA A 10 -6.50 23.20 -21.27
C ALA A 10 -6.54 22.41 -19.95
N GLN A 11 -7.52 22.74 -19.10
CA GLN A 11 -7.92 21.85 -18.02
C GLN A 11 -8.17 20.51 -18.71
N ALA A 12 -7.26 19.56 -18.51
CA ALA A 12 -7.51 18.20 -18.91
C ALA A 12 -8.86 17.85 -18.29
N ALA A 13 -9.87 17.64 -19.12
CA ALA A 13 -11.19 17.22 -18.68
C ALA A 13 -10.96 16.10 -17.66
N ALA A 14 -11.53 16.28 -16.46
CA ALA A 14 -11.50 15.27 -15.43
C ALA A 14 -11.97 13.97 -16.09
N TYR A 15 -11.03 13.05 -16.29
CA TYR A 15 -11.33 11.77 -16.88
C TYR A 15 -12.09 11.02 -15.78
N GLU A 16 -13.42 11.18 -15.76
CA GLU A 16 -14.32 10.52 -14.84
C GLU A 16 -14.33 9.03 -15.21
N ARG A 17 -13.24 8.34 -14.85
CA ARG A 17 -13.11 6.90 -15.03
C ARG A 17 -14.01 6.27 -13.99
N ALA A 18 -14.94 5.45 -14.44
CA ALA A 18 -15.63 4.49 -13.59
C ALA A 18 -14.61 3.44 -13.10
N ILE A 19 -13.74 3.82 -12.16
CA ILE A 19 -13.00 2.86 -11.35
C ILE A 19 -14.06 2.19 -10.47
N PRO A 20 -14.17 0.85 -10.49
CA PRO A 20 -15.11 0.16 -9.60
C PRO A 20 -14.82 0.55 -8.16
N ASN A 21 -15.73 1.32 -7.55
CA ASN A 21 -15.67 1.65 -6.15
C ASN A 21 -16.46 0.58 -5.40
N PHE A 22 -15.77 -0.25 -4.62
CA PHE A 22 -16.42 -1.19 -3.72
C PHE A 22 -16.56 -0.51 -2.36
N PRO A 23 -17.77 -0.14 -1.92
CA PRO A 23 -17.93 0.40 -0.59
C PRO A 23 -17.46 -0.63 0.44
N ARG A 24 -16.92 -0.15 1.56
CA ARG A 24 -16.61 -1.01 2.70
C ARG A 24 -17.89 -1.72 3.16
N PRO A 25 -17.82 -2.99 3.60
CA PRO A 25 -18.98 -3.67 4.15
C PRO A 25 -19.59 -2.90 5.32
N ASP A 26 -20.92 -2.97 5.47
CA ASP A 26 -21.63 -2.34 6.58
C ASP A 26 -21.02 -2.70 7.94
N GLY A 27 -20.75 -1.69 8.76
CA GLY A 27 -20.13 -1.85 10.09
C GLY A 27 -18.61 -1.94 10.10
N SER A 28 -17.96 -2.02 8.93
CA SER A 28 -16.49 -1.89 8.83
C SER A 28 -16.06 -0.48 9.24
N PRO A 29 -14.93 -0.33 9.95
CA PRO A 29 -14.42 0.99 10.30
C PRO A 29 -14.04 1.75 9.01
N ASP A 30 -14.38 3.04 8.97
CA ASP A 30 -13.96 3.94 7.90
C ASP A 30 -12.80 4.83 8.40
N PRO A 31 -11.57 4.63 7.90
CA PRO A 31 -10.43 5.48 8.23
C PRO A 31 -10.71 6.97 8.03
N ALA A 32 -11.50 7.34 7.02
CA ALA A 32 -11.79 8.74 6.71
C ALA A 32 -12.52 9.47 7.85
N LEU A 33 -13.26 8.75 8.70
CA LEU A 33 -13.95 9.33 9.86
C LEU A 33 -12.98 9.68 11.00
N ARG A 34 -11.73 9.22 10.96
CA ARG A 34 -10.70 9.50 11.97
C ARG A 34 -10.06 10.88 11.79
N VAL A 35 -10.37 11.58 10.70
CA VAL A 35 -9.79 12.88 10.36
C VAL A 35 -10.85 13.89 9.93
N ARG A 36 -10.51 15.17 10.06
CA ARG A 36 -11.29 16.29 9.54
C ARG A 36 -10.38 17.23 8.75
N LEU A 37 -10.86 17.69 7.59
CA LEU A 37 -10.11 18.67 6.80
C LEU A 37 -10.35 20.07 7.35
N LEU A 38 -9.30 20.69 7.89
CA LEU A 38 -9.29 22.12 8.22
C LEU A 38 -9.05 22.91 6.95
N GLN A 39 -9.95 23.83 6.59
CA GLN A 39 -9.86 24.63 5.36
C GLN A 39 -10.63 25.94 5.47
N GLY A 40 -10.46 26.85 4.50
CA GLY A 40 -11.11 28.15 4.51
C GLY A 40 -10.69 28.99 5.73
N ALA A 41 -11.67 29.50 6.49
CA ALA A 41 -11.41 30.27 7.70
C ALA A 41 -10.77 29.45 8.84
N GLU A 42 -10.90 28.12 8.81
CA GLU A 42 -10.30 27.22 9.80
C GLU A 42 -8.93 26.69 9.39
N ALA A 43 -8.45 27.05 8.18
CA ALA A 43 -7.15 26.61 7.71
C ALA A 43 -6.05 27.06 8.69
N PRO A 44 -5.25 26.13 9.24
CA PRO A 44 -4.18 26.47 10.16
C PRO A 44 -2.96 27.03 9.42
N PRO A 45 -2.02 27.66 10.16
CA PRO A 45 -0.75 28.09 9.59
C PRO A 45 -0.04 26.91 8.93
N LEU A 46 0.49 27.14 7.75
CA LEU A 46 1.31 26.16 7.05
C LEU A 46 2.67 26.10 7.75
N LEU A 47 2.94 24.99 8.43
CA LEU A 47 4.12 24.83 9.27
C LEU A 47 5.22 24.04 8.58
N THR A 48 6.44 24.57 8.57
CA THR A 48 7.67 23.84 8.22
C THR A 48 8.46 23.50 9.48
N ARG A 49 9.28 22.43 9.44
CA ARG A 49 10.13 22.05 10.56
C ARG A 49 11.51 22.67 10.37
N ILE A 50 11.99 23.41 11.36
CA ILE A 50 13.35 23.95 11.46
C ILE A 50 13.95 23.39 12.74
N GLY A 51 14.85 22.40 12.62
CA GLY A 51 15.35 21.65 13.77
C GLY A 51 14.22 20.90 14.49
N ALA A 52 14.08 21.12 15.80
CA ALA A 52 13.04 20.49 16.63
C ALA A 52 11.71 21.25 16.65
N GLN A 53 11.66 22.49 16.13
CA GLN A 53 10.49 23.35 16.21
C GLN A 53 9.77 23.44 14.86
N ALA A 54 8.45 23.62 14.93
CA ALA A 54 7.62 23.88 13.76
C ALA A 54 7.33 25.38 13.69
N GLU A 55 7.68 26.00 12.56
CA GLU A 55 7.52 27.44 12.33
C GLU A 55 6.59 27.71 11.15
N PRO A 56 5.80 28.81 11.19
CA PRO A 56 4.90 29.17 10.10
C PRO A 56 5.68 29.67 8.88
N LEU A 57 5.19 29.32 7.69
CA LEU A 57 5.63 29.92 6.45
C LEU A 57 4.98 31.30 6.26
N PHE A 58 5.75 32.25 5.74
CA PHE A 58 5.29 33.60 5.45
C PHE A 58 5.35 33.88 3.96
N ARG A 59 4.34 34.59 3.44
CA ARG A 59 4.38 35.20 2.10
C ARG A 59 4.62 36.70 2.23
N ARG A 60 5.44 37.26 1.34
CA ARG A 60 5.62 38.70 1.24
C ARG A 60 4.45 39.32 0.49
N LEU A 61 3.86 40.37 1.05
CA LEU A 61 2.77 41.14 0.45
C LEU A 61 3.31 42.27 -0.45
N PRO A 62 2.49 42.84 -1.35
CA PRO A 62 2.91 43.91 -2.24
C PRO A 62 3.42 45.17 -1.52
N ASP A 63 2.91 45.44 -0.32
CA ASP A 63 3.32 46.56 0.55
C ASP A 63 4.67 46.30 1.28
N GLY A 64 5.28 45.14 1.06
CA GLY A 64 6.54 44.73 1.67
C GLY A 64 6.39 44.06 3.05
N SER A 65 5.19 44.00 3.61
CA SER A 65 4.92 43.26 4.84
C SER A 65 4.85 41.74 4.61
N TYR A 66 4.77 40.96 5.69
CA TYR A 66 4.67 39.50 5.64
C TYR A 66 3.37 39.03 6.27
N ALA A 67 2.72 38.05 5.64
CA ALA A 67 1.54 37.39 6.19
C ALA A 67 1.79 35.89 6.29
N VAL A 68 1.28 35.27 7.36
CA VAL A 68 1.32 33.81 7.55
C VAL A 68 0.54 33.14 6.42
N VAL A 69 1.14 32.12 5.83
CA VAL A 69 0.48 31.27 4.83
C VAL A 69 -0.45 30.31 5.56
N GLN A 70 -1.73 30.37 5.25
CA GLN A 70 -2.74 29.41 5.71
C GLN A 70 -2.96 28.37 4.62
N ALA A 71 -3.09 27.10 4.97
CA ALA A 71 -3.32 26.04 4.00
C ALA A 71 -4.22 24.93 4.56
N PRO A 72 -5.00 24.24 3.70
CA PRO A 72 -5.78 23.10 4.15
C PRO A 72 -4.92 22.01 4.79
N ARG A 73 -5.39 21.44 5.90
CA ARG A 73 -4.66 20.40 6.63
C ARG A 73 -5.64 19.40 7.23
N TRP A 74 -5.35 18.11 7.05
CA TRP A 74 -6.02 17.05 7.80
C TRP A 74 -5.66 17.14 9.29
N GLN A 75 -6.65 17.07 10.15
CA GLN A 75 -6.49 16.98 11.60
C GLN A 75 -7.05 15.64 12.07
N ALA A 76 -6.26 14.87 12.83
CA ALA A 76 -6.76 13.68 13.50
C ALA A 76 -7.82 14.09 14.54
N VAL A 77 -8.99 13.46 14.46
CA VAL A 77 -10.07 13.60 15.45
C VAL A 77 -10.27 12.32 16.27
N ASP A 78 -9.75 11.18 15.79
CA ASP A 78 -9.69 9.93 16.54
C ASP A 78 -8.34 9.21 16.35
N THR A 79 -7.56 9.14 17.42
CA THR A 79 -6.26 8.45 17.48
C THR A 79 -6.30 7.15 18.30
N GLY A 80 -7.48 6.82 18.85
CA GLY A 80 -7.69 5.65 19.71
C GLY A 80 -7.83 4.35 18.93
N CYS A 81 -7.66 3.23 19.62
CA CYS A 81 -7.96 1.92 19.06
C CYS A 81 -9.24 1.41 19.70
N PRO A 82 -10.30 1.16 18.93
CA PRO A 82 -11.56 0.74 19.51
C PRO A 82 -11.40 -0.64 20.16
N ALA A 83 -11.64 -0.71 21.47
CA ALA A 83 -11.88 -1.99 22.16
C ALA A 83 -13.20 -2.66 21.70
N ARG A 84 -13.98 -1.97 20.85
CA ARG A 84 -15.41 -2.23 20.58
C ARG A 84 -15.68 -3.32 19.54
N TYR A 85 -14.71 -3.75 18.74
CA TYR A 85 -14.88 -4.93 17.87
C TYR A 85 -14.66 -6.26 18.63
N GLY A 86 -15.00 -6.27 19.92
CA GLY A 86 -14.69 -7.27 20.95
C GLY A 86 -15.39 -8.62 20.81
N GLY A 87 -15.29 -9.25 19.64
CA GLY A 87 -15.61 -10.66 19.42
C GLY A 87 -14.69 -11.26 18.36
N GLY A 88 -14.16 -12.46 18.62
CA GLY A 88 -13.34 -13.22 17.66
C GLY A 88 -11.83 -12.96 17.70
N ASP A 89 -11.11 -13.60 16.79
CA ASP A 89 -9.65 -13.54 16.69
C ASP A 89 -9.18 -12.22 16.02
N PRO A 90 -8.33 -11.40 16.66
CA PRO A 90 -7.81 -10.17 16.07
C PRO A 90 -7.05 -10.40 14.76
N ARG A 91 -6.43 -11.58 14.56
CA ARG A 91 -5.78 -11.92 13.29
C ARG A 91 -6.79 -11.99 12.15
N SER A 92 -7.93 -12.65 12.37
CA SER A 92 -9.02 -12.71 11.39
C SER A 92 -9.60 -11.33 11.09
N ARG A 93 -9.77 -10.49 12.11
CA ARG A 93 -10.22 -9.10 11.92
C ARG A 93 -9.23 -8.30 11.07
N MET A 94 -7.92 -8.43 11.35
CA MET A 94 -6.88 -7.75 10.58
C MET A 94 -6.92 -8.13 9.09
N ILE A 95 -7.15 -9.42 8.77
CA ILE A 95 -7.30 -9.91 7.38
C ILE A 95 -8.58 -9.34 6.74
N ASP A 96 -9.71 -9.32 7.44
CA ASP A 96 -10.97 -8.79 6.91
C ASP A 96 -10.91 -7.27 6.66
N LEU A 97 -10.27 -6.51 7.57
CA LEU A 97 -10.00 -5.08 7.38
C LEU A 97 -9.12 -4.83 6.16
N ALA A 98 -8.05 -5.62 5.99
CA ALA A 98 -7.19 -5.52 4.82
C ALA A 98 -7.95 -5.85 3.51
N ALA A 99 -8.86 -6.83 3.55
CA ALA A 99 -9.73 -7.16 2.43
C ALA A 99 -10.70 -6.01 2.09
N ALA A 100 -11.28 -5.37 3.11
CA ALA A 100 -12.18 -4.22 2.94
C ALA A 100 -11.47 -3.03 2.30
N GLU A 101 -10.25 -2.71 2.75
CA GLU A 101 -9.46 -1.64 2.14
C GLU A 101 -8.97 -2.01 0.73
N TRP A 102 -8.52 -3.25 0.52
CA TRP A 102 -8.16 -3.71 -0.82
C TRP A 102 -9.32 -3.60 -1.80
N ALA A 103 -10.54 -3.96 -1.38
CA ALA A 103 -11.75 -3.77 -2.16
C ALA A 103 -12.05 -2.28 -2.40
N TYR A 104 -11.99 -1.45 -1.35
CA TYR A 104 -12.21 -0.01 -1.46
C TYR A 104 -11.26 0.66 -2.46
N PHE A 105 -10.01 0.21 -2.52
CA PHE A 105 -9.02 0.68 -3.50
C PHE A 105 -9.22 0.09 -4.92
N GLY A 106 -10.26 -0.69 -5.16
CA GLY A 106 -10.61 -1.22 -6.48
C GLY A 106 -10.01 -2.59 -6.80
N LEU A 107 -9.64 -3.37 -5.78
CA LEU A 107 -9.06 -4.71 -5.91
C LEU A 107 -7.77 -4.81 -6.75
N PRO A 108 -6.80 -3.89 -6.62
CA PRO A 108 -5.56 -3.97 -7.39
C PRO A 108 -4.75 -5.22 -7.02
N VAL A 109 -4.25 -5.94 -8.01
CA VAL A 109 -3.41 -7.13 -7.83
C VAL A 109 -2.06 -6.90 -8.51
N LEU A 110 -0.98 -7.10 -7.75
CA LEU A 110 0.39 -7.07 -8.24
C LEU A 110 0.96 -8.49 -8.22
N ASP A 111 1.12 -9.09 -9.40
CA ASP A 111 1.73 -10.42 -9.50
C ASP A 111 3.26 -10.32 -9.54
N LEU A 112 3.89 -10.61 -8.40
CA LEU A 112 5.33 -10.72 -8.22
C LEU A 112 5.82 -12.17 -8.39
N SER A 113 4.91 -13.12 -8.63
CA SER A 113 5.23 -14.54 -8.77
C SER A 113 5.60 -14.93 -10.21
N ALA A 114 5.23 -14.10 -11.18
CA ALA A 114 5.61 -14.30 -12.56
C ALA A 114 7.13 -14.15 -12.72
N ALA A 115 7.78 -15.15 -13.34
CA ALA A 115 9.05 -14.92 -14.03
C ALA A 115 8.87 -13.73 -15.00
N PRO A 116 9.93 -12.98 -15.37
CA PRO A 116 9.82 -11.81 -16.25
C PRO A 116 9.27 -12.20 -17.63
N SER A 117 7.96 -12.40 -17.72
CA SER A 117 7.19 -12.47 -18.94
C SER A 117 6.88 -11.03 -19.27
N THR A 118 7.64 -10.49 -20.22
CA THR A 118 7.31 -9.35 -21.08
C THR A 118 5.91 -8.79 -20.80
N ALA A 119 5.84 -7.68 -20.06
CA ALA A 119 4.64 -6.87 -20.02
C ALA A 119 4.31 -6.50 -21.48
N VAL A 120 3.26 -7.13 -22.00
CA VAL A 120 2.89 -7.12 -23.41
C VAL A 120 2.86 -5.69 -23.95
N PRO A 121 3.63 -5.34 -25.00
CA PRO A 121 3.38 -4.14 -25.76
C PRO A 121 2.05 -4.34 -26.51
N ARG A 122 0.97 -3.71 -26.05
CA ARG A 122 -0.19 -3.54 -26.94
C ARG A 122 0.26 -2.63 -28.09
N GLY A 123 0.15 -3.19 -29.29
CA GLY A 123 0.65 -2.63 -30.52
C GLY A 123 0.15 -1.22 -30.78
N ARG A 124 0.97 -0.46 -31.49
CA ARG A 124 0.61 0.82 -32.09
C ARG A 124 -0.48 0.55 -33.14
N GLY A 125 -1.74 0.60 -32.72
CA GLY A 125 -2.87 0.81 -33.62
C GLY A 125 -2.79 2.24 -34.16
N GLY A 126 -1.96 2.43 -35.18
CA GLY A 126 -1.94 3.64 -36.00
C GLY A 126 -2.47 3.28 -37.38
N GLY A 127 -3.78 3.27 -37.54
CA GLY A 127 -4.46 3.03 -38.81
C GLY A 127 -5.97 3.19 -38.65
N ASP A 128 -6.59 3.92 -39.57
CA ASP A 128 -8.03 4.16 -39.68
C ASP A 128 -8.84 2.84 -39.63
N PRO A 129 -9.96 2.74 -38.87
CA PRO A 129 -10.66 1.46 -38.64
C PRO A 129 -11.35 0.85 -39.87
N SER A 130 -11.23 1.46 -41.05
CA SER A 130 -12.02 1.09 -42.23
C SER A 130 -11.34 0.13 -43.22
N THR A 131 -10.04 -0.21 -43.06
CA THR A 131 -9.30 -0.87 -44.17
C THR A 131 -8.28 -1.99 -43.86
N ALA A 132 -8.16 -2.54 -42.65
CA ALA A 132 -7.09 -3.53 -42.37
C ALA A 132 -7.57 -4.98 -42.13
N THR A 133 -7.31 -5.84 -43.11
CA THR A 133 -7.34 -7.32 -43.01
C THR A 133 -6.15 -7.82 -42.16
N PRO A 134 -6.31 -8.80 -41.25
CA PRO A 134 -5.21 -9.28 -40.41
C PRO A 134 -4.16 -10.08 -41.22
N PRO A 135 -2.85 -9.84 -41.05
CA PRO A 135 -1.81 -10.64 -41.70
C PRO A 135 -1.51 -11.91 -40.91
N ALA A 136 -1.19 -12.98 -41.65
CA ALA A 136 -0.81 -14.29 -41.15
C ALA A 136 0.61 -14.30 -40.55
N ILE A 137 0.80 -15.19 -39.57
CA ILE A 137 2.05 -15.38 -38.83
C ILE A 137 3.05 -16.16 -39.70
N THR A 138 4.21 -15.57 -40.00
CA THR A 138 5.42 -16.29 -40.39
C THR A 138 6.64 -15.71 -39.65
N ALA A 139 7.44 -16.60 -39.07
CA ALA A 139 8.72 -16.31 -38.40
C ALA A 139 9.90 -16.64 -39.35
N PRO A 140 11.17 -16.40 -38.98
CA PRO A 140 11.75 -15.27 -38.22
C PRO A 140 12.87 -14.58 -39.05
N SER A 141 13.15 -13.28 -38.84
CA SER A 141 14.39 -12.66 -39.33
C SER A 141 15.23 -12.11 -38.16
N SER A 142 16.53 -12.33 -38.30
CA SER A 142 17.58 -12.26 -37.28
C SER A 142 18.23 -10.88 -37.14
N ASP A 143 17.45 -9.80 -37.15
CA ASP A 143 18.00 -8.45 -36.97
C ASP A 143 16.96 -7.55 -36.30
N ILE A 144 16.95 -7.56 -34.96
CA ILE A 144 16.18 -6.63 -34.15
C ILE A 144 17.17 -6.03 -33.17
N GLY A 145 17.57 -4.79 -33.46
CA GLY A 145 18.49 -3.99 -32.66
C GLY A 145 18.11 -3.95 -31.19
N THR A 146 19.10 -3.71 -30.35
CA THR A 146 19.02 -3.67 -28.89
C THR A 146 17.87 -2.78 -28.43
N PHE A 147 16.77 -3.39 -27.99
CA PHE A 147 15.70 -2.70 -27.27
C PHE A 147 15.98 -2.85 -25.79
N ASP A 148 16.40 -1.75 -25.18
CA ASP A 148 16.62 -1.63 -23.75
C ASP A 148 15.26 -1.56 -23.05
N ILE A 149 14.72 -2.74 -22.76
CA ILE A 149 13.45 -2.95 -22.05
C ILE A 149 13.75 -2.78 -20.56
N ILE A 150 13.94 -1.53 -20.14
CA ILE A 150 13.95 -1.10 -18.73
C ILE A 150 15.10 -1.69 -17.88
N ASP A 151 16.05 -0.83 -17.51
CA ASP A 151 17.08 -1.11 -16.50
C ASP A 151 16.44 -1.60 -15.17
N PRO A 152 16.85 -2.77 -14.63
CA PRO A 152 16.41 -3.32 -13.34
C PRO A 152 16.59 -2.37 -12.14
N SER A 153 17.39 -1.29 -12.28
CA SER A 153 17.52 -0.24 -11.26
C SER A 153 16.23 0.57 -11.01
N ARG A 154 15.17 0.35 -11.80
CA ARG A 154 13.89 1.09 -11.71
C ARG A 154 12.69 0.21 -11.36
N ASN A 155 12.86 -0.70 -10.40
CA ASN A 155 11.72 -1.39 -9.78
C ASN A 155 10.73 -0.35 -9.21
N PHE A 156 9.42 -0.63 -9.37
CA PHE A 156 8.26 0.22 -9.01
C PHE A 156 8.11 0.55 -7.52
N SER A 157 9.22 0.58 -6.78
CA SER A 157 9.26 0.81 -5.34
C SER A 157 10.29 1.85 -4.90
N THR A 158 11.22 2.31 -5.75
CA THR A 158 12.22 3.32 -5.35
C THR A 158 12.89 4.02 -6.55
N GLY A 159 12.94 5.36 -6.58
CA GLY A 159 13.92 6.13 -7.37
C GLY A 159 13.38 7.07 -8.46
N ARG A 160 14.13 8.14 -8.75
CA ARG A 160 13.76 9.38 -9.48
C ARG A 160 12.70 9.20 -10.60
N ARG A 161 11.52 9.79 -10.35
CA ARG A 161 10.45 10.19 -11.30
C ARG A 161 10.58 9.57 -12.70
N ALA A 162 10.11 8.35 -12.86
CA ALA A 162 9.57 7.90 -14.13
C ALA A 162 8.12 8.39 -14.24
N THR A 163 7.95 9.63 -14.71
CA THR A 163 6.68 10.14 -15.22
C THR A 163 6.32 9.42 -16.52
N ARG A 164 5.91 8.15 -16.43
CA ARG A 164 5.10 7.42 -17.42
C ARG A 164 4.29 6.37 -16.68
N SER A 165 2.98 6.60 -16.64
CA SER A 165 1.90 5.75 -16.12
C SER A 165 2.34 4.42 -15.50
N ALA A 166 2.51 4.39 -14.17
CA ALA A 166 2.33 3.14 -13.44
C ALA A 166 0.98 2.56 -13.86
N LEU A 167 0.91 1.24 -14.06
CA LEU A 167 -0.33 0.57 -14.40
C LEU A 167 -1.36 0.92 -13.32
N ARG A 168 -2.35 1.77 -13.64
CA ARG A 168 -3.41 2.14 -12.69
C ARG A 168 -4.31 0.93 -12.50
N LEU A 169 -4.08 0.19 -11.42
CA LEU A 169 -4.78 -1.05 -11.06
C LEU A 169 -6.07 -0.82 -10.25
N GLY A 170 -6.32 0.41 -9.82
CA GLY A 170 -7.42 0.81 -8.94
C GLY A 170 -7.29 2.28 -8.56
N LEU A 171 -7.87 2.66 -7.42
CA LEU A 171 -7.63 3.95 -6.79
C LEU A 171 -6.18 4.01 -6.30
N MET A 172 -5.54 5.16 -6.48
CA MET A 172 -4.17 5.42 -6.05
C MET A 172 -4.12 6.62 -5.11
N GLU A 173 -3.00 6.79 -4.42
CA GLU A 173 -2.81 7.82 -3.39
C GLU A 173 -3.00 9.27 -3.89
N ASP A 174 -2.98 9.50 -5.21
CA ASP A 174 -3.24 10.78 -5.85
C ASP A 174 -4.73 11.00 -6.20
N ASP A 175 -5.58 9.99 -6.02
CA ASP A 175 -7.03 10.11 -6.21
C ASP A 175 -7.71 10.72 -4.97
N ALA A 176 -8.54 11.74 -5.18
CA ALA A 176 -9.21 12.48 -4.10
C ALA A 176 -10.12 11.59 -3.23
N GLN A 177 -10.63 10.48 -3.78
CA GLN A 177 -11.51 9.53 -3.08
C GLN A 177 -10.83 8.85 -1.89
N VAL A 178 -9.52 8.58 -1.98
CA VAL A 178 -8.79 7.86 -0.93
C VAL A 178 -7.99 8.79 -0.01
N ASP A 179 -8.00 10.10 -0.26
CA ASP A 179 -7.19 11.04 0.50
C ASP A 179 -7.54 11.08 2.00
N ALA A 180 -8.83 11.22 2.33
CA ALA A 180 -9.28 11.17 3.72
C ALA A 180 -9.00 9.80 4.36
N THR A 181 -9.12 8.72 3.57
CA THR A 181 -8.81 7.35 4.00
C THR A 181 -7.35 7.21 4.41
N ILE A 182 -6.41 7.66 3.57
CA ILE A 182 -4.96 7.60 3.87
C ILE A 182 -4.61 8.50 5.05
N ALA A 183 -5.23 9.68 5.16
CA ALA A 183 -5.11 10.53 6.35
C ALA A 183 -5.60 9.82 7.62
N GLY A 184 -6.66 9.03 7.51
CA GLY A 184 -7.19 8.16 8.55
C GLY A 184 -6.20 7.12 9.06
N TYR A 185 -5.42 6.50 8.16
CA TYR A 185 -4.35 5.58 8.56
C TYR A 185 -3.29 6.28 9.43
N TRP A 186 -2.91 7.50 9.05
CA TRP A 186 -1.97 8.31 9.83
C TRP A 186 -2.52 8.72 11.20
N ALA A 187 -3.83 8.94 11.33
CA ALA A 187 -4.46 9.23 12.62
C ALA A 187 -4.30 8.08 13.63
N ALA A 188 -4.16 6.83 13.16
CA ALA A 188 -3.90 5.67 14.01
C ALA A 188 -2.43 5.52 14.42
N VAL A 189 -1.53 6.43 14.02
CA VAL A 189 -0.10 6.36 14.35
C VAL A 189 0.23 7.39 15.44
N PRO A 190 0.89 7.01 16.55
CA PRO A 190 1.45 7.99 17.49
C PRO A 190 2.41 8.95 16.78
N GLY A 191 2.14 10.25 16.84
CA GLY A 191 2.91 11.27 16.11
C GLY A 191 2.56 11.42 14.62
N GLY A 192 1.51 10.76 14.14
CA GLY A 192 1.03 10.82 12.75
C GLY A 192 0.62 12.22 12.28
N ASP A 193 0.36 13.16 13.20
CA ASP A 193 0.09 14.57 12.87
C ASP A 193 1.24 15.22 12.08
N ASP A 194 2.48 14.75 12.23
CA ASP A 194 3.60 15.25 11.43
C ASP A 194 3.43 14.86 9.95
N ALA A 195 2.90 13.67 9.66
CA ALA A 195 2.56 13.26 8.31
C ALA A 195 1.50 14.16 7.70
N LEU A 196 0.44 14.43 8.46
CA LEU A 196 -0.66 15.30 8.02
C LEU A 196 -0.18 16.74 7.80
N ARG A 197 0.75 17.23 8.63
CA ARG A 197 1.41 18.53 8.48
C ARG A 197 2.28 18.58 7.22
N VAL A 198 3.15 17.59 7.00
CA VAL A 198 4.01 17.52 5.81
C VAL A 198 3.16 17.39 4.54
N GLN A 199 2.05 16.66 4.59
CA GLN A 199 1.11 16.55 3.48
C GLN A 199 0.49 17.90 3.10
N SER A 200 0.19 18.76 4.09
CA SER A 200 -0.29 20.13 3.82
C SER A 200 0.75 20.97 3.05
N LEU A 201 2.05 20.83 3.36
CA LEU A 201 3.14 21.49 2.60
C LEU A 201 3.20 21.02 1.15
N VAL A 202 3.16 19.71 0.92
CA VAL A 202 3.24 19.15 -0.42
C VAL A 202 2.02 19.56 -1.25
N ARG A 203 0.81 19.51 -0.68
CA ARG A 203 -0.42 19.93 -1.36
C ARG A 203 -0.47 21.42 -1.68
N PHE A 204 0.14 22.24 -0.83
CA PHE A 204 0.29 23.66 -1.10
C PHE A 204 1.16 23.92 -2.34
N GLY A 205 2.25 23.14 -2.50
CA GLY A 205 3.19 23.28 -3.62
C GLY A 205 2.80 22.54 -4.91
N SER A 206 2.15 21.37 -4.79
CA SER A 206 1.77 20.51 -5.92
C SER A 206 0.56 19.65 -5.54
N ARG A 207 -0.59 19.93 -6.16
CA ARG A 207 -1.85 19.23 -5.86
C ARG A 207 -1.86 17.77 -6.32
N ASP A 208 -1.07 17.44 -7.34
CA ASP A 208 -1.05 16.10 -7.98
C ASP A 208 0.15 15.24 -7.53
N ALA A 209 0.83 15.60 -6.42
CA ALA A 209 2.06 14.92 -5.99
C ALA A 209 1.84 13.61 -5.24
N GLY A 210 0.59 13.20 -4.99
CA GLY A 210 0.28 12.06 -4.12
C GLY A 210 0.51 12.35 -2.64
N TRP A 211 0.87 11.33 -1.87
CA TRP A 211 1.18 11.45 -0.44
C TRP A 211 2.68 11.68 -0.20
N ALA A 212 2.99 12.67 0.65
CA ALA A 212 4.35 13.13 0.89
C ALA A 212 5.25 12.09 1.56
N MET A 213 4.68 11.26 2.42
CA MET A 213 5.38 10.23 3.17
C MET A 213 4.80 8.86 2.85
N PRO A 214 5.64 7.82 2.74
CA PRO A 214 5.17 6.47 2.46
C PRO A 214 4.29 5.98 3.61
N TRP A 215 3.06 5.59 3.31
CA TRP A 215 2.01 5.31 4.31
C TRP A 215 1.80 3.81 4.59
N SER A 216 2.65 2.94 4.04
CA SER A 216 2.61 1.49 4.26
C SER A 216 2.61 1.07 5.75
N ALA A 217 3.45 1.71 6.58
CA ALA A 217 3.50 1.41 8.01
C ALA A 217 2.30 1.99 8.79
N ALA A 218 1.77 3.13 8.34
CA ALA A 218 0.55 3.71 8.89
C ALA A 218 -0.66 2.80 8.63
N PHE A 219 -0.74 2.22 7.43
CA PHE A 219 -1.78 1.23 7.08
C PHE A 219 -1.72 0.00 7.99
N VAL A 220 -0.55 -0.63 8.17
CA VAL A 220 -0.40 -1.78 9.08
C VAL A 220 -0.72 -1.39 10.53
N SER A 221 -0.30 -0.21 10.97
CA SER A 221 -0.62 0.32 12.30
C SER A 221 -2.12 0.53 12.51
N TRP A 222 -2.82 1.02 11.49
CA TRP A 222 -4.27 1.16 11.49
C TRP A 222 -4.97 -0.20 11.54
N LEU A 223 -4.53 -1.17 10.71
CA LEU A 223 -5.04 -2.55 10.75
C LEU A 223 -4.91 -3.15 12.15
N ALA A 224 -3.75 -3.02 12.79
CA ALA A 224 -3.55 -3.53 14.14
C ALA A 224 -4.46 -2.82 15.18
N CYS A 225 -4.60 -1.50 15.05
CA CYS A 225 -5.44 -0.67 15.91
C CYS A 225 -6.93 -1.08 15.84
N GLU A 226 -7.48 -1.19 14.63
CA GLU A 226 -8.88 -1.59 14.41
C GLU A 226 -9.14 -3.07 14.69
N ALA A 227 -8.14 -3.93 14.46
CA ALA A 227 -8.21 -5.33 14.83
C ALA A 227 -8.26 -5.54 16.36
N GLY A 228 -7.98 -4.50 17.15
CA GLY A 228 -8.06 -4.51 18.60
C GLY A 228 -6.76 -4.91 19.31
N PHE A 229 -5.62 -4.85 18.63
CA PHE A 229 -4.34 -4.97 19.31
C PHE A 229 -4.09 -3.71 20.16
N SER A 230 -3.80 -3.92 21.44
CA SER A 230 -3.38 -2.82 22.31
C SER A 230 -2.00 -2.29 21.92
N SER A 231 -1.63 -1.11 22.42
CA SER A 231 -0.30 -0.53 22.20
C SER A 231 0.86 -1.37 22.78
N ALA A 232 0.58 -2.22 23.77
CA ALA A 232 1.55 -3.21 24.28
C ALA A 232 1.71 -4.40 23.32
N GLN A 233 0.61 -4.81 22.68
CA GLN A 233 0.61 -5.97 21.78
C GLN A 233 1.13 -5.65 20.37
N PHE A 234 1.03 -4.40 19.91
CA PHE A 234 1.57 -3.98 18.62
C PHE A 234 2.12 -2.54 18.68
N ARG A 235 3.41 -2.38 18.38
CA ARG A 235 4.08 -1.07 18.32
C ARG A 235 3.69 -0.30 17.05
N ARG A 236 2.55 0.38 17.07
CA ARG A 236 2.12 1.28 15.98
C ARG A 236 3.18 2.34 15.70
N SER A 237 3.57 2.51 14.45
CA SER A 237 4.59 3.47 14.02
C SER A 237 4.44 3.89 12.55
N ALA A 238 5.00 5.06 12.23
CA ALA A 238 5.24 5.54 10.88
C ALA A 238 6.32 4.73 10.13
N SER A 239 7.07 3.86 10.83
CA SER A 239 8.18 3.08 10.30
C SER A 239 7.98 1.58 10.49
N HIS A 240 8.18 0.80 9.42
CA HIS A 240 8.21 -0.67 9.50
C HIS A 240 9.31 -1.17 10.43
N PHE A 241 10.45 -0.46 10.51
CA PHE A 241 11.56 -0.85 11.35
C PHE A 241 11.18 -0.93 12.84
N ASP A 242 10.31 -0.05 13.31
CA ASP A 242 10.02 0.05 14.74
C ASP A 242 9.25 -1.17 15.26
N TYR A 243 8.25 -1.67 14.53
CA TYR A 243 7.54 -2.89 14.93
C TYR A 243 8.27 -4.18 14.55
N VAL A 244 9.11 -4.19 13.49
CA VAL A 244 10.01 -5.33 13.26
C VAL A 244 11.00 -5.44 14.42
N SER A 245 11.60 -4.32 14.85
CA SER A 245 12.49 -4.28 16.01
C SER A 245 11.78 -4.68 17.30
N ALA A 246 10.52 -4.24 17.51
CA ALA A 246 9.70 -4.69 18.63
C ALA A 246 9.46 -6.21 18.62
N ALA A 247 9.16 -6.78 17.45
CA ALA A 247 8.95 -8.22 17.30
C ALA A 247 10.23 -9.05 17.48
N VAL A 248 11.41 -8.49 17.14
CA VAL A 248 12.72 -9.08 17.47
C VAL A 248 12.97 -9.03 18.99
N GLN A 249 12.69 -7.90 19.64
CA GLN A 249 12.77 -7.80 21.11
C GLN A 249 11.82 -8.81 21.79
N ALA A 250 10.62 -9.00 21.25
CA ALA A 250 9.67 -10.00 21.72
C ALA A 250 10.22 -11.42 21.55
N ARG A 251 10.83 -11.74 20.40
CA ARG A 251 11.52 -13.01 20.12
C ARG A 251 12.59 -13.30 21.16
N ASP A 252 13.37 -12.30 21.52
CA ASP A 252 14.47 -12.38 22.48
C ASP A 252 13.99 -12.37 23.96
N GLY A 253 12.67 -12.33 24.20
CA GLY A 253 12.08 -12.34 25.54
C GLY A 253 12.11 -11.00 26.27
N LEU A 254 12.48 -9.91 25.58
CA LEU A 254 12.59 -8.56 26.13
C LEU A 254 11.27 -7.80 26.13
N ASP A 255 10.30 -8.24 25.33
CA ASP A 255 8.95 -7.67 25.24
C ASP A 255 7.90 -8.80 25.24
N PRO A 256 7.54 -9.35 26.43
CA PRO A 256 6.65 -10.51 26.53
C PRO A 256 5.20 -10.18 26.14
N ASP A 257 4.78 -8.93 26.27
CA ASP A 257 3.41 -8.48 25.98
C ASP A 257 3.18 -8.20 24.48
N HIS A 258 4.26 -7.98 23.72
CA HIS A 258 4.17 -7.82 22.28
C HIS A 258 3.63 -9.10 21.63
N ALA A 259 2.53 -8.96 20.89
CA ALA A 259 1.85 -10.09 20.30
C ALA A 259 2.63 -10.68 19.14
N PHE A 260 3.39 -9.89 18.38
CA PHE A 260 4.11 -10.39 17.22
C PHE A 260 5.56 -10.76 17.56
N VAL A 261 6.03 -11.87 17.02
CA VAL A 261 7.39 -12.39 17.18
C VAL A 261 8.04 -12.54 15.83
N ALA A 262 9.28 -12.07 15.71
CA ALA A 262 10.05 -12.19 14.48
C ALA A 262 10.70 -13.58 14.36
N TYR A 263 10.66 -14.13 13.15
CA TYR A 263 11.36 -15.33 12.73
C TYR A 263 12.08 -15.06 11.41
N ASP A 264 13.24 -15.66 11.21
CA ASP A 264 13.89 -15.72 9.92
C ASP A 264 13.06 -16.55 8.93
N LEU A 265 13.28 -16.26 7.64
CA LEU A 265 12.58 -16.96 6.56
C LEU A 265 12.82 -18.46 6.53
N ASP A 266 13.86 -19.01 7.18
CA ASP A 266 14.16 -20.45 7.20
C ASP A 266 13.60 -21.16 8.44
N GLU A 267 13.24 -20.41 9.50
CA GLU A 267 12.70 -20.94 10.75
C GLU A 267 11.21 -21.31 10.67
N THR A 268 10.41 -20.57 9.90
CA THR A 268 8.96 -20.74 9.84
C THR A 268 8.43 -20.50 8.42
N LEU A 269 7.19 -20.92 8.16
CA LEU A 269 6.48 -20.64 6.91
C LEU A 269 5.43 -19.57 7.15
N PRO A 270 5.24 -18.60 6.24
CA PRO A 270 4.19 -17.61 6.36
C PRO A 270 2.81 -18.26 6.43
N ARG A 271 1.91 -17.69 7.21
CA ARG A 271 0.50 -18.09 7.30
C ARG A 271 -0.39 -16.86 7.27
N ALA A 272 -1.67 -17.06 6.95
CA ALA A 272 -2.65 -15.99 7.03
C ALA A 272 -2.65 -15.36 8.43
N GLY A 273 -2.52 -14.04 8.52
CA GLY A 273 -2.41 -13.28 9.76
C GLY A 273 -0.98 -12.93 10.17
N ASP A 274 0.04 -13.47 9.50
CA ASP A 274 1.44 -13.08 9.69
C ASP A 274 1.76 -11.79 8.92
N LEU A 275 2.80 -11.06 9.34
CA LEU A 275 3.40 -10.01 8.51
C LEU A 275 4.64 -10.57 7.81
N ILE A 276 4.77 -10.36 6.50
CA ILE A 276 5.98 -10.69 5.73
C ILE A 276 6.75 -9.42 5.43
N CYS A 277 8.04 -9.38 5.76
CA CYS A 277 8.86 -8.18 5.72
C CYS A 277 10.05 -8.29 4.76
N ALA A 278 10.30 -7.22 4.01
CA ALA A 278 11.41 -7.07 3.09
C ALA A 278 12.23 -5.80 3.37
N ALA A 279 13.54 -5.91 3.15
CA ALA A 279 14.43 -4.76 3.08
C ALA A 279 14.24 -4.01 1.77
N ARG A 280 14.29 -2.67 1.82
CA ARG A 280 14.15 -1.80 0.64
C ARG A 280 15.06 -0.57 0.73
N ALA A 281 15.08 0.23 -0.34
CA ALA A 281 15.70 1.56 -0.36
C ALA A 281 17.08 1.62 0.32
N GLY A 282 17.99 0.74 -0.13
CA GLY A 282 19.37 0.67 0.35
C GLY A 282 19.57 -0.13 1.64
N SER A 283 18.52 -0.63 2.29
CA SER A 283 18.65 -1.50 3.46
C SER A 283 19.28 -2.84 3.07
N THR A 284 20.23 -3.32 3.89
CA THR A 284 20.99 -4.56 3.66
C THR A 284 20.53 -5.75 4.50
N PHE A 285 19.49 -5.60 5.32
CA PHE A 285 19.00 -6.67 6.19
C PHE A 285 18.66 -7.95 5.42
N ARG A 286 19.17 -9.10 5.92
CA ARG A 286 18.97 -10.46 5.40
C ARG A 286 18.37 -11.40 6.44
N SER A 287 18.37 -11.00 7.71
CA SER A 287 17.89 -11.78 8.85
C SER A 287 17.36 -10.90 9.97
N ILE A 288 16.68 -11.50 10.96
CA ILE A 288 16.30 -10.83 12.20
C ILE A 288 17.51 -10.47 13.06
N ALA A 289 18.63 -11.20 12.91
CA ALA A 289 19.89 -10.87 13.57
C ALA A 289 20.45 -9.53 13.06
N ASP A 290 20.35 -9.27 11.76
CA ASP A 290 20.78 -7.97 11.22
C ASP A 290 19.94 -6.81 11.77
N VAL A 291 18.64 -7.03 12.01
CA VAL A 291 17.78 -6.02 12.66
C VAL A 291 18.20 -5.81 14.11
N ARG A 292 18.48 -6.90 14.84
CA ARG A 292 18.96 -6.87 16.22
C ARG A 292 20.22 -6.02 16.35
N ASP A 293 21.17 -6.24 15.46
CA ASP A 293 22.48 -5.59 15.49
C ASP A 293 22.49 -4.25 14.73
N ARG A 294 21.37 -3.85 14.13
CA ARG A 294 21.24 -2.68 13.24
C ARG A 294 22.29 -2.69 12.11
N ASN A 295 22.54 -3.86 11.54
CA ASN A 295 23.53 -4.13 10.51
C ASN A 295 23.10 -3.65 9.10
N SER A 296 22.82 -2.34 8.97
CA SER A 296 22.48 -1.67 7.72
C SER A 296 22.52 -0.15 7.87
N ASP A 297 23.09 0.55 6.88
CA ASP A 297 23.09 2.02 6.83
C ASP A 297 21.68 2.62 6.64
N SER A 298 20.74 1.81 6.13
CA SER A 298 19.34 2.18 5.95
C SER A 298 18.42 1.23 6.73
N GLN A 299 17.51 1.81 7.50
CA GLN A 299 16.45 1.08 8.23
C GLN A 299 15.16 0.96 7.39
N ALA A 300 15.22 1.25 6.09
CA ALA A 300 14.04 1.22 5.24
C ALA A 300 13.55 -0.21 5.00
N LEU A 301 12.39 -0.51 5.58
CA LEU A 301 11.69 -1.78 5.46
C LEU A 301 10.30 -1.58 4.84
N HIS A 302 9.72 -2.68 4.38
CA HIS A 302 8.32 -2.78 4.00
C HIS A 302 7.77 -4.14 4.44
N CYS A 303 6.57 -4.17 4.99
CA CYS A 303 5.89 -5.37 5.40
C CYS A 303 4.43 -5.35 4.94
N ASP A 304 3.95 -6.51 4.52
CA ASP A 304 2.57 -6.74 4.10
C ASP A 304 1.91 -7.77 5.02
N LEU A 305 0.59 -7.70 5.15
CA LEU A 305 -0.19 -8.72 5.87
C LEU A 305 -0.42 -9.92 4.96
N VAL A 306 0.09 -11.09 5.34
CA VAL A 306 -0.21 -12.35 4.64
C VAL A 306 -1.68 -12.67 4.85
N VAL A 307 -2.43 -12.80 3.76
CA VAL A 307 -3.88 -13.06 3.78
C VAL A 307 -4.22 -14.45 3.27
N LYS A 308 -3.33 -15.10 2.50
CA LYS A 308 -3.52 -16.48 2.04
C LYS A 308 -2.18 -17.11 1.67
N THR A 309 -2.06 -18.41 1.82
CA THR A 309 -0.96 -19.22 1.29
C THR A 309 -1.52 -20.38 0.47
N ASP A 310 -0.88 -20.67 -0.66
CA ASP A 310 -1.22 -21.77 -1.56
C ASP A 310 0.08 -22.51 -2.00
N PRO A 311 0.58 -23.43 -1.15
CA PRO A 311 1.80 -24.18 -1.47
C PRO A 311 1.68 -25.04 -2.73
N ALA A 312 0.47 -25.52 -3.07
CA ALA A 312 0.23 -26.33 -4.26
C ALA A 312 0.41 -25.51 -5.55
N ALA A 313 0.06 -24.22 -5.51
CA ALA A 313 0.30 -23.28 -6.60
C ALA A 313 1.64 -22.54 -6.49
N HIS A 314 2.48 -22.88 -5.51
CA HIS A 314 3.73 -22.18 -5.20
C HIS A 314 3.55 -20.67 -4.99
N ARG A 315 2.49 -20.27 -4.29
CA ARG A 315 2.14 -18.86 -4.09
C ARG A 315 1.81 -18.53 -2.65
N LEU A 316 2.13 -17.31 -2.24
CA LEU A 316 1.53 -16.65 -1.09
C LEU A 316 0.94 -15.30 -1.51
N TYR A 317 -0.03 -14.83 -0.74
CA TYR A 317 -0.78 -13.62 -1.04
C TYR A 317 -0.72 -12.70 0.18
N ALA A 318 -0.32 -11.45 -0.03
CA ALA A 318 -0.22 -10.46 1.02
C ALA A 318 -0.85 -9.12 0.61
N VAL A 319 -1.50 -8.44 1.54
CA VAL A 319 -2.07 -7.11 1.32
C VAL A 319 -1.22 -6.06 2.01
N GLY A 320 -0.77 -5.08 1.23
CA GLY A 320 0.08 -3.98 1.67
C GLY A 320 -0.50 -2.62 1.35
N GLY A 321 -0.28 -1.66 2.24
CA GLY A 321 -0.55 -0.24 1.98
C GLY A 321 0.63 0.39 1.23
N ASN A 322 0.36 1.37 0.38
CA ASN A 322 1.35 2.05 -0.44
C ASN A 322 2.20 1.11 -1.33
N VAL A 323 1.63 -0.03 -1.70
CA VAL A 323 2.20 -0.95 -2.70
C VAL A 323 1.67 -0.51 -4.06
N ALA A 324 2.58 -0.09 -4.95
CA ALA A 324 2.23 0.56 -6.21
C ALA A 324 1.26 1.74 -6.03
N GLN A 325 1.46 2.54 -4.97
CA GLN A 325 0.64 3.71 -4.62
C GLN A 325 -0.81 3.43 -4.20
N ALA A 326 -1.16 2.18 -3.86
CA ALA A 326 -2.50 1.77 -3.45
C ALA A 326 -2.48 0.79 -2.26
N VAL A 327 -3.64 0.37 -1.78
CA VAL A 327 -3.79 -0.85 -0.98
C VAL A 327 -3.90 -2.01 -1.96
N THR A 328 -2.86 -2.84 -2.04
CA THR A 328 -2.68 -3.82 -3.12
C THR A 328 -2.47 -5.22 -2.59
N LEU A 329 -3.06 -6.21 -3.28
CA LEU A 329 -2.78 -7.62 -3.08
C LEU A 329 -1.56 -8.03 -3.92
N SER A 330 -0.47 -8.36 -3.26
CA SER A 330 0.74 -8.91 -3.86
C SER A 330 0.63 -10.44 -3.96
N VAL A 331 0.86 -11.02 -5.15
CA VAL A 331 1.06 -12.46 -5.34
C VAL A 331 2.56 -12.72 -5.33
N ILE A 332 3.06 -13.47 -4.36
CA ILE A 332 4.49 -13.69 -4.15
C ILE A 332 4.81 -15.16 -4.44
N ALA A 333 5.84 -15.39 -5.25
CA ALA A 333 6.31 -16.75 -5.53
C ALA A 333 6.90 -17.41 -4.28
N THR A 334 6.65 -18.71 -4.16
CA THR A 334 7.23 -19.55 -3.12
C THR A 334 7.89 -20.79 -3.72
N ASP A 335 8.73 -21.46 -2.93
CA ASP A 335 9.21 -22.80 -3.29
C ASP A 335 8.14 -23.89 -3.08
N ALA A 336 8.54 -25.16 -3.23
CA ALA A 336 7.64 -26.29 -2.99
C ALA A 336 7.19 -26.46 -1.52
N GLY A 337 7.94 -25.87 -0.58
CA GLY A 337 7.57 -25.84 0.83
C GLY A 337 6.66 -24.66 1.21
N GLY A 338 6.39 -23.74 0.29
CA GLY A 338 5.63 -22.51 0.57
C GLY A 338 6.50 -21.38 1.16
N ARG A 339 7.83 -21.48 1.08
CA ARG A 339 8.75 -20.43 1.53
C ARG A 339 8.88 -19.34 0.46
N PRO A 340 8.76 -18.04 0.80
CA PRO A 340 8.91 -16.95 -0.18
C PRO A 340 10.25 -17.00 -0.90
N LEU A 341 10.24 -16.86 -2.24
CA LEU A 341 11.47 -16.67 -3.01
C LEU A 341 11.94 -15.22 -2.84
N ASN A 342 13.18 -15.04 -2.38
CA ASN A 342 13.81 -13.73 -2.19
C ASN A 342 14.68 -13.34 -3.39
N ASP A 343 15.25 -12.13 -3.33
CA ASP A 343 16.08 -11.52 -4.38
C ASP A 343 17.30 -12.36 -4.80
N ALA A 344 17.76 -13.29 -3.96
CA ALA A 344 18.83 -14.23 -4.28
C ALA A 344 18.36 -15.45 -5.11
N LEU A 345 17.09 -15.86 -4.95
CA LEU A 345 16.52 -17.03 -5.62
C LEU A 345 15.71 -16.65 -6.87
N LEU A 346 15.12 -15.45 -6.88
CA LEU A 346 14.36 -14.91 -7.99
C LEU A 346 14.79 -13.46 -8.25
N PRO A 347 15.62 -13.19 -9.26
CA PRO A 347 16.04 -11.83 -9.61
C PRO A 347 14.84 -10.90 -9.80
N GLY A 348 14.89 -9.73 -9.17
CA GLY A 348 13.81 -8.73 -9.22
C GLY A 348 12.72 -8.91 -8.17
N SER A 349 12.69 -10.04 -7.45
CA SER A 349 11.83 -10.20 -6.28
C SER A 349 12.32 -9.36 -5.09
N ASN A 350 11.46 -9.18 -4.10
CA ASN A 350 11.81 -8.45 -2.90
C ASN A 350 12.81 -9.24 -2.06
N ARG A 351 13.66 -8.51 -1.32
CA ARG A 351 14.53 -9.07 -0.29
C ARG A 351 13.73 -9.40 0.97
N TRP A 352 12.87 -10.41 0.88
CA TRP A 352 12.18 -10.97 2.03
C TRP A 352 13.21 -11.52 3.02
N PHE A 353 13.04 -11.25 4.31
CA PHE A 353 13.99 -11.68 5.34
C PHE A 353 13.34 -12.09 6.67
N ALA A 354 12.16 -11.57 6.99
CA ALA A 354 11.51 -11.86 8.27
C ALA A 354 10.01 -12.12 8.12
N ILE A 355 9.50 -12.98 9.00
CA ILE A 355 8.07 -13.23 9.22
C ILE A 355 7.75 -12.83 10.65
N LEU A 356 6.77 -11.95 10.85
CA LEU A 356 6.27 -11.61 12.18
C LEU A 356 5.00 -12.42 12.44
N GLN A 357 5.07 -13.36 13.37
CA GLN A 357 3.98 -14.27 13.72
C GLN A 357 3.31 -13.83 15.03
N PRO A 358 1.97 -13.69 15.08
CA PRO A 358 1.27 -13.41 16.33
C PRO A 358 1.27 -14.61 17.31
N ARG A 359 1.66 -14.39 18.57
CA ARG A 359 1.57 -15.28 19.75
C ARG A 359 0.13 -15.45 20.27
N ILE A 360 -0.85 -15.45 19.38
CA ILE A 360 -2.24 -15.60 19.79
C ILE A 360 -2.59 -17.08 19.73
N ALA A 361 -2.84 -17.68 20.90
CA ALA A 361 -3.34 -19.04 21.01
C ALA A 361 -4.69 -19.17 20.29
N GLY A 362 -4.80 -20.15 19.40
CA GLY A 362 -6.03 -20.37 18.64
C GLY A 362 -5.81 -21.25 17.42
N ALA A 363 -6.91 -21.72 16.83
CA ALA A 363 -6.87 -22.42 15.56
C ALA A 363 -6.24 -21.54 14.46
N PRO A 364 -5.74 -22.14 13.35
CA PRO A 364 -5.39 -21.38 12.16
C PRO A 364 -6.55 -20.46 11.74
N VAL A 365 -6.25 -19.21 11.44
CA VAL A 365 -7.29 -18.27 10.99
C VAL A 365 -7.65 -18.53 9.54
N PRO A 366 -8.94 -18.38 9.17
CA PRO A 366 -9.34 -18.41 7.76
C PRO A 366 -8.60 -17.33 6.97
N GLY A 367 -8.11 -17.68 5.79
CA GLY A 367 -7.51 -16.73 4.87
C GLY A 367 -8.54 -15.86 4.13
N LEU A 368 -8.06 -15.03 3.21
CA LEU A 368 -8.80 -14.02 2.43
C LEU A 368 -10.16 -14.51 1.93
N ASP A 369 -10.21 -15.70 1.33
CA ASP A 369 -11.39 -16.27 0.67
C ASP A 369 -12.59 -16.46 1.61
N ARG A 370 -12.33 -16.52 2.92
CA ARG A 370 -13.36 -16.77 3.97
C ARG A 370 -13.64 -15.54 4.82
N THR A 371 -13.09 -14.38 4.46
CA THR A 371 -13.41 -13.13 5.16
C THR A 371 -14.85 -12.71 4.88
N PRO A 372 -15.57 -12.15 5.87
CA PRO A 372 -16.89 -11.58 5.66
C PRO A 372 -16.95 -10.62 4.47
N THR A 373 -15.94 -9.77 4.29
CA THR A 373 -15.81 -8.85 3.15
C THR A 373 -15.84 -9.60 1.82
N VAL A 374 -14.95 -10.56 1.62
CA VAL A 374 -14.82 -11.27 0.35
C VAL A 374 -16.06 -12.11 0.05
N LEU A 375 -16.66 -12.73 1.07
CA LEU A 375 -17.92 -13.46 0.93
C LEU A 375 -19.07 -12.53 0.50
N SER A 376 -19.13 -11.31 1.05
CA SER A 376 -20.11 -10.29 0.65
C SER A 376 -19.90 -9.85 -0.79
N LEU A 377 -18.64 -9.59 -1.21
CA LEU A 377 -18.31 -9.25 -2.59
C LEU A 377 -18.72 -10.36 -3.57
N PHE A 378 -18.42 -11.62 -3.25
CA PHE A 378 -18.83 -12.76 -4.06
C PHE A 378 -20.35 -12.88 -4.16
N GLN A 379 -21.09 -12.66 -3.07
CA GLN A 379 -22.55 -12.66 -3.08
C GLN A 379 -23.12 -11.51 -3.93
N ALA A 380 -22.58 -10.31 -3.78
CA ALA A 380 -22.99 -9.14 -4.57
C ALA A 380 -22.76 -9.36 -6.07
N TRP A 381 -21.61 -9.90 -6.45
CA TRP A 381 -21.35 -10.25 -7.85
C TRP A 381 -22.28 -11.35 -8.33
N ARG A 382 -22.49 -12.44 -7.58
CA ARG A 382 -23.43 -13.49 -8.00
C ARG A 382 -24.82 -12.93 -8.34
N ARG A 383 -25.34 -12.04 -7.51
CA ARG A 383 -26.60 -11.33 -7.78
C ARG A 383 -26.54 -10.48 -9.06
N TYR A 384 -25.45 -9.76 -9.28
CA TYR A 384 -25.23 -8.98 -10.52
C TYR A 384 -25.14 -9.88 -11.76
N ALA A 385 -24.43 -11.00 -11.66
CA ALA A 385 -24.26 -11.99 -12.72
C ALA A 385 -25.60 -12.62 -13.11
N GLU A 386 -26.40 -13.04 -12.12
CA GLU A 386 -27.76 -13.55 -12.31
C GLU A 386 -28.67 -12.51 -12.99
N ALA A 387 -28.57 -11.24 -12.61
CA ALA A 387 -29.38 -10.16 -13.18
C ALA A 387 -28.97 -9.75 -14.61
N THR A 388 -27.70 -9.92 -14.98
CA THR A 388 -27.15 -9.45 -16.26
C THR A 388 -26.81 -10.57 -17.26
N GLY A 389 -26.92 -11.84 -16.86
CA GLY A 389 -26.49 -12.99 -17.66
C GLY A 389 -24.96 -13.11 -17.81
N THR A 390 -24.19 -12.35 -17.02
CA THR A 390 -22.72 -12.43 -16.99
C THR A 390 -22.29 -13.66 -16.19
N PRO A 391 -21.25 -14.43 -16.60
CA PRO A 391 -20.77 -15.56 -15.80
C PRO A 391 -20.26 -15.11 -14.43
N ALA A 392 -20.62 -15.85 -13.38
CA ALA A 392 -20.16 -15.60 -12.02
C ALA A 392 -18.63 -15.86 -11.90
N PRO A 393 -17.92 -15.11 -11.04
CA PRO A 393 -16.50 -15.38 -10.79
C PRO A 393 -16.33 -16.78 -10.23
N THR A 394 -15.33 -17.50 -10.74
CA THR A 394 -14.87 -18.74 -10.11
C THR A 394 -14.19 -18.36 -8.80
N PRO A 395 -14.54 -18.97 -7.65
CA PRO A 395 -13.76 -18.79 -6.43
C PRO A 395 -12.29 -19.05 -6.72
N LEU A 396 -11.38 -18.31 -6.09
CA LEU A 396 -9.97 -18.72 -6.06
C LEU A 396 -9.97 -20.16 -5.53
N LYS A 397 -9.55 -21.12 -6.36
CA LYS A 397 -9.60 -22.53 -6.01
C LYS A 397 -9.00 -22.70 -4.61
N THR A 398 -9.80 -23.22 -3.70
CA THR A 398 -9.31 -23.72 -2.42
C THR A 398 -8.61 -25.05 -2.67
N PRO A 399 -7.51 -25.36 -1.96
CA PRO A 399 -6.96 -26.71 -1.96
C PRO A 399 -8.00 -27.74 -1.52
#